data_AF-A0A6T1ANP8-F1
#
_entry.id   AF-A0A6T1ANP8-F1
#
_cell.length_a   1.000
_cell.length_b   1.000
_cell.length_c   1.000
_cell.angle_alpha   90.00
_cell.angle_beta   90.00
_cell.angle_gamma   90.00
#
_symmetry.space_group_name_H-M   'P 1'
#
loop_
_entity.id
_entity.type
_entity.pdbx_description
1 polymer ?
#
loop_
_entity_poly.entity_id
_entity_poly.type
_entity_poly.pdbx_seq_one_letter_code
_entity_poly.pdbx_strand_id
1 'polypeptide(L)'
;AAPTTAAPTTAAPTTAAPTTQAPAPPPKLLPSKVMFKSTHGQYIVAELGGGIFANRPWADDWEKFDVEDAGEGTFALKSYHGFYLTANGVGIMSATATTLVHDAHFHVERQDDDTVALQSAYGKFVAAEPSGVVFANRLQHDEWEHFEVIDLADEWPGHVAIKTIGGKYLRAYPSGAISATGIWPLDDWERYHVSHHGAGVVSLRCDHGEYVAAEDNGWIHAYGRASASEHFTVVHLPDGNFTMQDHHGRYVWIAENGTVSSAAAGTPHDASKFQVVMVP
;
A
#
# COMPACT_ATOMS: atom_id res chain seq x y z
N ALA A 1 -5.60 -16.42 -87.87
CA ALA A 1 -6.04 -15.82 -86.60
C ALA A 1 -6.26 -16.94 -85.60
N ALA A 2 -5.29 -17.14 -84.70
CA ALA A 2 -5.39 -17.97 -83.50
C ALA A 2 -4.37 -17.37 -82.51
N PRO A 3 -4.78 -16.92 -81.32
CA PRO A 3 -3.87 -16.22 -80.41
C PRO A 3 -3.05 -17.23 -79.61
N THR A 4 -1.72 -17.11 -79.71
CA THR A 4 -0.77 -17.83 -78.84
C THR A 4 -0.69 -17.08 -77.51
N THR A 5 -1.23 -17.68 -76.46
CA THR A 5 -1.17 -17.22 -75.07
C THR A 5 0.26 -17.22 -74.53
N ALA A 6 0.78 -16.06 -74.14
CA ALA A 6 2.01 -15.92 -73.38
C ALA A 6 1.73 -16.19 -71.89
N ALA A 7 2.54 -17.05 -71.27
CA ALA A 7 2.44 -17.40 -69.85
C ALA A 7 2.94 -16.23 -68.96
N PRO A 8 2.33 -16.00 -67.78
CA PRO A 8 2.81 -14.98 -66.85
C PRO A 8 4.07 -15.46 -66.10
N THR A 9 5.09 -14.62 -66.03
CA THR A 9 6.29 -14.81 -65.21
C THR A 9 5.97 -14.45 -63.76
N THR A 10 5.93 -15.44 -62.87
CA THR A 10 5.78 -15.24 -61.42
C THR A 10 7.11 -14.75 -60.84
N ALA A 11 7.15 -13.54 -60.29
CA ALA A 11 8.28 -13.06 -59.50
C ALA A 11 8.31 -13.80 -58.14
N ALA A 12 9.48 -14.31 -57.78
CA ALA A 12 9.69 -14.97 -56.48
C ALA A 12 9.58 -13.96 -55.32
N PRO A 13 9.00 -14.34 -54.18
CA PRO A 13 8.94 -13.46 -53.01
C PRO A 13 10.33 -13.31 -52.38
N THR A 14 10.80 -12.08 -52.26
CA THR A 14 11.99 -11.75 -51.47
C THR A 14 11.66 -11.87 -49.99
N THR A 15 12.18 -12.90 -49.33
CA THR A 15 12.08 -13.07 -47.88
C THR A 15 12.87 -11.95 -47.18
N ALA A 16 12.18 -11.07 -46.45
CA ALA A 16 12.83 -10.13 -45.55
C ALA A 16 13.52 -10.88 -44.42
N ALA A 17 14.79 -10.55 -44.14
CA ALA A 17 15.53 -11.11 -43.02
C ALA A 17 14.86 -10.72 -41.69
N PRO A 18 14.79 -11.63 -40.70
CA PRO A 18 14.21 -11.31 -39.40
C PRO A 18 15.10 -10.29 -38.68
N THR A 19 14.56 -9.10 -38.43
CA THR A 19 15.14 -8.14 -37.50
C THR A 19 15.19 -8.76 -36.11
N THR A 20 16.39 -8.99 -35.60
CA THR A 20 16.61 -9.39 -34.20
C THR A 20 16.16 -8.24 -33.30
N GLN A 21 14.99 -8.39 -32.69
CA GLN A 21 14.55 -7.54 -31.60
C GLN A 21 15.55 -7.71 -30.45
N ALA A 22 16.06 -6.60 -29.89
CA ALA A 22 16.90 -6.64 -28.70
C ALA A 22 16.17 -7.41 -27.58
N PRO A 23 16.88 -8.18 -26.73
CA PRO A 23 16.24 -8.89 -25.63
C PRO A 23 15.45 -7.89 -24.79
N ALA A 24 14.22 -8.27 -24.40
CA ALA A 24 13.45 -7.48 -23.46
C ALA A 24 14.30 -7.24 -22.20
N PRO A 25 14.23 -6.04 -21.60
CA PRO A 25 14.90 -5.79 -20.33
C PRO A 25 14.48 -6.86 -19.32
N PRO A 26 15.40 -7.33 -18.45
CA PRO A 26 15.05 -8.29 -17.43
C PRO A 26 13.88 -7.77 -16.60
N PRO A 27 12.94 -8.64 -16.19
CA PRO A 27 11.82 -8.22 -15.35
C PRO A 27 12.38 -7.57 -14.08
N LYS A 28 11.89 -6.36 -13.75
CA LYS A 28 12.23 -5.72 -12.47
C LYS A 28 11.74 -6.63 -11.35
N LEU A 29 12.63 -6.94 -10.40
CA LEU A 29 12.29 -7.80 -9.25
C LEU A 29 11.26 -7.14 -8.32
N LEU A 30 11.28 -5.80 -8.26
CA LEU A 30 10.32 -4.96 -7.57
C LEU A 30 9.61 -4.01 -8.55
N PRO A 31 8.31 -3.72 -8.34
CA PRO A 31 7.61 -2.66 -9.06
C PRO A 31 8.14 -1.28 -8.63
N SER A 32 7.82 -0.20 -9.37
CA SER A 32 8.40 1.12 -9.09
C SER A 32 7.84 1.80 -7.83
N LYS A 33 6.73 1.29 -7.29
CA LYS A 33 6.10 1.77 -6.05
C LYS A 33 5.68 0.56 -5.23
N VAL A 34 6.18 0.49 -4.00
CA VAL A 34 5.98 -0.66 -3.12
C VAL A 34 5.61 -0.23 -1.71
N MET A 35 4.94 -1.14 -1.03
CA MET A 35 4.96 -1.24 0.42
C MET A 35 5.48 -2.64 0.78
N PHE A 36 6.16 -2.77 1.92
CA PHE A 36 6.63 -4.06 2.42
C PHE A 36 5.88 -4.42 3.68
N LYS A 37 5.33 -5.64 3.74
CA LYS A 37 4.67 -6.17 4.93
C LYS A 37 5.42 -7.39 5.44
N SER A 38 5.77 -7.36 6.72
CA SER A 38 6.46 -8.45 7.40
C SER A 38 5.55 -9.65 7.63
N THR A 39 6.15 -10.79 7.94
CA THR A 39 5.44 -12.01 8.36
C THR A 39 4.64 -11.85 9.65
N HIS A 40 4.89 -10.79 10.43
CA HIS A 40 4.07 -10.39 11.58
C HIS A 40 2.86 -9.53 11.20
N GLY A 41 2.60 -9.37 9.90
CA GLY A 41 1.48 -8.60 9.37
C GLY A 41 1.66 -7.09 9.51
N GLN A 42 2.88 -6.61 9.79
CA GLN A 42 3.18 -5.20 9.99
C GLN A 42 3.97 -4.64 8.79
N TYR A 43 3.59 -3.46 8.33
CA TYR A 43 4.25 -2.74 7.27
C TYR A 43 5.52 -2.04 7.74
N ILE A 44 6.54 -2.03 6.88
CA ILE A 44 7.75 -1.24 7.08
C ILE A 44 7.41 0.24 6.92
N VAL A 45 7.79 1.05 7.90
CA VAL A 45 7.60 2.50 7.95
C VAL A 45 8.94 3.22 7.99
N ALA A 46 9.05 4.32 7.25
CA ALA A 46 10.11 5.31 7.41
C ALA A 46 9.59 6.53 8.18
N GLU A 47 9.98 6.64 9.44
CA GLU A 47 9.61 7.77 10.29
C GLU A 47 10.29 9.06 9.81
N LEU A 48 9.66 10.21 10.01
CA LEU A 48 10.24 11.54 9.69
C LEU A 48 11.61 11.77 10.38
N GLY A 49 11.83 11.19 11.56
CA GLY A 49 13.11 11.22 12.28
C GLY A 49 14.18 10.29 11.70
N GLY A 50 13.87 9.58 10.61
CA GLY A 50 14.77 8.67 9.91
C GLY A 50 14.87 7.27 10.52
N GLY A 51 14.03 6.93 11.49
CA GLY A 51 13.93 5.57 12.03
C GLY A 51 13.15 4.65 11.08
N ILE A 52 13.55 3.39 10.99
CA ILE A 52 12.85 2.36 10.23
C ILE A 52 12.29 1.31 11.19
N PHE A 53 11.00 1.03 11.06
CA PHE A 53 10.29 0.07 11.91
C PHE A 53 9.32 -0.78 11.07
N ALA A 54 8.85 -1.89 11.61
CA ALA A 54 7.80 -2.73 11.06
C ALA A 54 6.70 -2.90 12.11
N ASN A 55 5.97 -1.82 12.39
CA ASN A 55 5.02 -1.74 13.51
C ASN A 55 3.69 -1.07 13.10
N ARG A 56 3.41 -1.06 11.80
CA ARG A 56 2.19 -0.47 11.23
C ARG A 56 1.29 -1.59 10.72
N PRO A 57 0.12 -1.85 11.30
CA PRO A 57 -0.79 -2.89 10.83
C PRO A 57 -1.42 -2.63 9.45
N TRP A 58 -1.32 -1.38 8.97
CA TRP A 58 -1.71 -0.97 7.64
C TRP A 58 -0.68 -0.01 7.08
N ALA A 59 -0.66 0.12 5.77
CA ALA A 59 0.13 1.13 5.09
C ALA A 59 -0.67 2.38 4.80
N ASP A 60 0.04 3.49 4.92
CA ASP A 60 -0.29 4.84 4.53
C ASP A 60 0.98 5.47 3.89
N ASP A 61 1.03 6.78 3.74
CA ASP A 61 2.12 7.55 3.17
C ASP A 61 3.50 7.13 3.68
N TRP A 62 3.69 6.82 4.97
CA TRP A 62 5.05 6.60 5.50
C TRP A 62 5.58 5.18 5.25
N GLU A 63 4.70 4.28 4.82
CA GLU A 63 5.01 2.91 4.42
C GLU A 63 5.20 2.80 2.90
N LYS A 64 5.09 3.93 2.18
CA LYS A 64 5.30 4.06 0.73
C LYS A 64 6.78 4.24 0.42
N PHE A 65 7.31 3.38 -0.45
CA PHE A 65 8.64 3.49 -1.01
C PHE A 65 8.62 3.54 -2.54
N ASP A 66 9.19 4.60 -3.11
CA ASP A 66 9.55 4.63 -4.52
C ASP A 66 10.80 3.73 -4.71
N VAL A 67 10.75 2.86 -5.72
CA VAL A 67 11.84 1.95 -6.05
C VAL A 67 12.61 2.49 -7.25
N GLU A 68 13.90 2.73 -7.04
CA GLU A 68 14.82 3.20 -8.06
C GLU A 68 15.86 2.10 -8.38
N ASP A 69 16.25 1.97 -9.64
CA ASP A 69 17.40 1.14 -10.04
C ASP A 69 18.68 1.83 -9.56
N ALA A 70 19.42 1.16 -8.66
CA ALA A 70 20.65 1.68 -8.08
C ALA A 70 21.90 1.22 -8.85
N GLY A 71 21.74 0.46 -9.93
CA GLY A 71 22.83 -0.15 -10.68
C GLY A 71 23.30 -1.48 -10.08
N GLU A 72 24.13 -2.18 -10.83
CA GLU A 72 24.76 -3.47 -10.42
C GLU A 72 23.76 -4.54 -9.95
N GLY A 73 22.50 -4.48 -10.42
CA GLY A 73 21.44 -5.41 -10.01
C GLY A 73 20.91 -5.17 -8.60
N THR A 74 21.07 -3.95 -8.07
CA THR A 74 20.55 -3.52 -6.78
C THR A 74 19.48 -2.44 -6.93
N PHE A 75 18.70 -2.25 -5.87
CA PHE A 75 17.60 -1.29 -5.80
C PHE A 75 17.83 -0.31 -4.66
N ALA A 76 17.35 0.91 -4.85
CA ALA A 76 17.23 1.92 -3.81
C ALA A 76 15.76 2.14 -3.48
N LEU A 77 15.45 2.25 -2.19
CA LEU A 77 14.10 2.47 -1.69
C LEU A 77 14.03 3.89 -1.12
N LYS A 78 13.26 4.77 -1.76
CA LYS A 78 13.09 6.15 -1.34
C LYS A 78 11.77 6.31 -0.61
N SER A 79 11.83 6.75 0.64
CA SER A 79 10.65 6.99 1.47
C SER A 79 9.80 8.14 0.94
N TYR A 80 8.56 8.20 1.38
CA TYR A 80 7.66 9.33 1.17
C TYR A 80 8.25 10.69 1.58
N HIS A 81 9.11 10.72 2.60
CA HIS A 81 9.80 11.93 3.04
C HIS A 81 10.97 12.34 2.11
N GLY A 82 11.21 11.59 1.03
CA GLY A 82 12.25 11.87 0.04
C GLY A 82 13.64 11.37 0.41
N PHE A 83 13.76 10.57 1.48
CA PHE A 83 15.04 10.01 1.94
C PHE A 83 15.19 8.55 1.52
N TYR A 84 16.39 8.14 1.13
CA TYR A 84 16.70 6.75 0.86
C TYR A 84 16.84 5.96 2.16
N LEU A 85 16.27 4.75 2.16
CA LEU A 85 16.55 3.74 3.16
C LEU A 85 18.01 3.33 3.05
N THR A 86 18.64 3.17 4.20
CA THR A 86 20.05 2.81 4.32
C THR A 86 20.22 1.76 5.39
N ALA A 87 21.19 0.89 5.19
CA ALA A 87 21.67 -0.09 6.16
C ALA A 87 23.18 0.10 6.31
N ASN A 88 23.64 0.50 7.50
CA ASN A 88 25.07 0.64 7.73
C ASN A 88 25.76 -0.71 7.93
N GLY A 89 27.10 -0.73 7.98
CA GLY A 89 27.88 -1.98 8.09
C GLY A 89 27.60 -2.83 9.35
N VAL A 90 27.03 -2.26 10.41
CA VAL A 90 26.60 -3.01 11.60
C VAL A 90 25.14 -3.47 11.54
N GLY A 91 24.39 -3.03 10.53
CA GLY A 91 23.02 -3.46 10.24
C GLY A 91 21.93 -2.55 10.79
N ILE A 92 22.27 -1.33 11.22
CA ILE A 92 21.27 -0.34 11.65
C ILE A 92 20.62 0.27 10.41
N MET A 93 19.29 0.27 10.39
CA MET A 93 18.47 0.85 9.34
C MET A 93 18.17 2.33 9.61
N SER A 94 18.14 3.16 8.57
CA SER A 94 17.72 4.57 8.64
C SER A 94 17.20 5.11 7.32
N ALA A 95 16.33 6.12 7.34
CA ALA A 95 15.90 6.92 6.19
C ALA A 95 16.28 8.40 6.36
N THR A 96 17.57 8.72 6.30
CA THR A 96 18.08 10.10 6.39
C THR A 96 18.91 10.54 5.18
N ALA A 97 19.26 9.62 4.29
CA ALA A 97 20.09 9.92 3.13
C ALA A 97 19.28 10.67 2.06
N THR A 98 19.73 11.86 1.67
CA THR A 98 19.09 12.67 0.61
C THR A 98 19.59 12.33 -0.80
N THR A 99 20.65 11.55 -0.91
CA THR A 99 21.24 11.09 -2.17
C THR A 99 21.50 9.59 -2.10
N LEU A 100 21.55 8.95 -3.27
CA LEU A 100 21.94 7.56 -3.37
C LEU A 100 23.38 7.37 -2.89
N VAL A 101 23.57 6.51 -1.88
CA VAL A 101 24.85 6.18 -1.25
C VAL A 101 25.03 4.67 -1.21
N HIS A 102 26.26 4.20 -0.97
CA HIS A 102 26.56 2.76 -0.88
C HIS A 102 25.59 2.02 0.08
N ASP A 103 25.39 2.56 1.28
CA ASP A 103 24.51 1.99 2.30
C ASP A 103 23.02 1.90 1.89
N ALA A 104 22.62 2.56 0.80
CA ALA A 104 21.24 2.54 0.26
C ALA A 104 21.02 1.49 -0.84
N HIS A 105 22.03 0.67 -1.16
CA HIS A 105 21.90 -0.38 -2.17
C HIS A 105 21.39 -1.66 -1.50
N PHE A 106 20.31 -2.22 -2.06
CA PHE A 106 19.74 -3.49 -1.63
C PHE A 106 19.69 -4.48 -2.79
N HIS A 107 20.23 -5.67 -2.60
CA HIS A 107 19.94 -6.81 -3.46
C HIS A 107 18.61 -7.43 -3.04
N VAL A 108 17.78 -7.80 -4.02
CA VAL A 108 16.44 -8.33 -3.78
C VAL A 108 16.38 -9.76 -4.27
N GLU A 109 15.97 -10.67 -3.40
CA GLU A 109 15.82 -12.08 -3.72
C GLU A 109 14.36 -12.49 -3.59
N ARG A 110 13.72 -12.85 -4.71
CA ARG A 110 12.35 -13.36 -4.72
C ARG A 110 12.33 -14.82 -4.27
N GLN A 111 11.37 -15.15 -3.41
CA GLN A 111 11.18 -16.47 -2.84
C GLN A 111 10.06 -17.23 -3.59
N ASP A 112 9.95 -18.53 -3.34
CA ASP A 112 8.94 -19.40 -3.99
C ASP A 112 7.49 -19.07 -3.58
N ASP A 113 7.29 -18.37 -2.46
CA ASP A 113 5.99 -17.96 -1.92
C ASP A 113 5.60 -16.52 -2.27
N ASP A 114 6.24 -15.95 -3.31
CA ASP A 114 6.06 -14.57 -3.78
C ASP A 114 6.51 -13.46 -2.81
N THR A 115 7.11 -13.82 -1.66
CA THR A 115 7.80 -12.84 -0.79
C THR A 115 9.17 -12.46 -1.35
N VAL A 116 9.78 -11.43 -0.75
CA VAL A 116 11.15 -11.02 -1.06
C VAL A 116 12.02 -10.94 0.20
N ALA A 117 13.30 -11.24 0.04
CA ALA A 117 14.34 -10.93 1.01
C ALA A 117 15.18 -9.74 0.51
N LEU A 118 15.46 -8.78 1.40
CA LEU A 118 16.27 -7.62 1.09
C LEU A 118 17.65 -7.79 1.73
N GLN A 119 18.71 -7.86 0.92
CA GLN A 119 20.09 -7.91 1.39
C GLN A 119 20.74 -6.54 1.23
N SER A 120 21.27 -5.99 2.32
CA SER A 120 22.03 -4.74 2.32
C SER A 120 23.33 -4.85 1.52
N ALA A 121 23.92 -3.70 1.17
CA ALA A 121 25.24 -3.60 0.54
C ALA A 121 26.38 -4.31 1.29
N TYR A 122 26.17 -4.64 2.57
CA TYR A 122 27.11 -5.35 3.42
C TYR A 122 26.84 -6.88 3.50
N GLY A 123 25.98 -7.41 2.63
CA GLY A 123 25.67 -8.84 2.55
C GLY A 123 24.79 -9.36 3.68
N LYS A 124 24.12 -8.46 4.41
CA LYS A 124 23.24 -8.83 5.54
C LYS A 124 21.78 -8.59 5.19
N PHE A 125 20.92 -9.54 5.51
CA PHE A 125 19.48 -9.47 5.27
C PHE A 125 18.76 -8.60 6.30
N VAL A 126 17.78 -7.84 5.79
CA VAL A 126 16.84 -7.03 6.55
C VAL A 126 15.82 -7.94 7.22
N ALA A 127 15.70 -7.82 8.54
CA ALA A 127 14.80 -8.59 9.38
C ALA A 127 13.83 -7.65 10.09
N ALA A 128 12.54 -7.99 10.10
CA ALA A 128 11.55 -7.36 10.95
C ALA A 128 11.30 -8.25 12.18
N GLU A 129 11.73 -7.79 13.35
CA GLU A 129 11.55 -8.53 14.59
C GLU A 129 10.10 -8.40 15.12
N PRO A 130 9.61 -9.33 15.96
CA PRO A 130 8.29 -9.24 16.58
C PRO A 130 8.06 -7.95 17.39
N SER A 131 9.13 -7.30 17.84
CA SER A 131 9.10 -6.01 18.53
C SER A 131 8.77 -4.82 17.62
N GLY A 132 8.76 -5.04 16.31
CA GLY A 132 8.63 -4.03 15.27
C GLY A 132 9.95 -3.32 14.93
N VAL A 133 11.07 -3.72 15.52
CA VAL A 133 12.38 -3.20 15.15
C VAL A 133 12.86 -3.86 13.86
N VAL A 134 13.47 -3.07 12.96
CA VAL A 134 14.01 -3.55 11.69
C VAL A 134 15.53 -3.39 11.64
N PHE A 135 16.25 -4.48 11.35
CA PHE A 135 17.72 -4.49 11.25
C PHE A 135 18.19 -5.27 10.03
N ALA A 136 19.22 -4.78 9.35
CA ALA A 136 19.95 -5.52 8.31
C ALA A 136 21.15 -6.27 8.90
N ASN A 137 20.91 -7.25 9.77
CA ASN A 137 21.99 -7.89 10.55
C ASN A 137 22.08 -9.42 10.40
N ARG A 138 21.26 -10.03 9.54
CA ARG A 138 21.21 -11.49 9.39
C ARG A 138 22.09 -11.97 8.25
N LEU A 139 22.81 -13.07 8.44
CA LEU A 139 23.69 -13.65 7.40
C LEU A 139 22.96 -14.62 6.45
N GLN A 140 21.76 -15.04 6.84
CA GLN A 140 20.85 -15.88 6.10
C GLN A 140 19.44 -15.32 6.32
N HIS A 141 18.51 -15.66 5.44
CA HIS A 141 17.12 -15.24 5.57
C HIS A 141 16.23 -16.46 5.84
N ASP A 142 15.25 -16.27 6.71
CA ASP A 142 14.12 -17.16 6.96
C ASP A 142 12.86 -16.28 7.13
N GLU A 143 11.84 -16.77 7.83
CA GLU A 143 10.54 -16.09 7.99
C GLU A 143 10.61 -14.60 8.37
N TRP A 144 11.59 -14.13 9.16
CA TRP A 144 11.62 -12.72 9.61
C TRP A 144 12.24 -11.75 8.59
N GLU A 145 12.92 -12.29 7.59
CA GLU A 145 13.56 -11.55 6.51
C GLU A 145 12.73 -11.58 5.22
N HIS A 146 11.59 -12.26 5.25
CA HIS A 146 10.63 -12.34 4.15
C HIS A 146 9.56 -11.26 4.27
N PHE A 147 9.37 -10.53 3.18
CA PHE A 147 8.38 -9.45 3.08
C PHE A 147 7.42 -9.70 1.92
N GLU A 148 6.12 -9.61 2.19
CA GLU A 148 5.11 -9.46 1.16
C GLU A 148 5.30 -8.09 0.48
N VAL A 149 5.42 -8.09 -0.84
CA VAL A 149 5.48 -6.86 -1.64
C VAL A 149 4.08 -6.52 -2.10
N ILE A 150 3.55 -5.40 -1.58
CA ILE A 150 2.32 -4.83 -2.10
C ILE A 150 2.70 -4.03 -3.34
N ASP A 151 2.42 -4.60 -4.51
CA ASP A 151 2.59 -3.95 -5.80
C ASP A 151 1.49 -2.92 -6.03
N LEU A 152 1.89 -1.68 -6.27
CA LEU A 152 0.98 -0.55 -6.48
C LEU A 152 0.96 -0.08 -7.94
N ALA A 153 1.43 -0.89 -8.89
CA ALA A 153 1.25 -0.66 -10.32
C ALA A 153 1.67 0.76 -10.81
N ASP A 154 2.91 1.15 -10.48
CA ASP A 154 3.57 2.42 -10.86
C ASP A 154 2.86 3.73 -10.43
N GLU A 155 1.71 3.67 -9.77
CA GLU A 155 0.98 4.83 -9.23
C GLU A 155 0.60 4.60 -7.75
N TRP A 156 0.73 5.62 -6.89
CA TRP A 156 0.21 5.46 -5.53
C TRP A 156 -1.33 5.37 -5.61
N PRO A 157 -1.98 4.37 -4.98
CA PRO A 157 -3.43 4.25 -5.02
C PRO A 157 -4.03 5.56 -4.49
N GLY A 158 -4.88 6.19 -5.30
CA GLY A 158 -5.49 7.46 -4.94
C GLY A 158 -6.50 7.32 -3.80
N HIS A 159 -6.97 6.09 -3.56
CA HIS A 159 -8.07 5.79 -2.67
C HIS A 159 -7.85 4.52 -1.86
N VAL A 160 -8.61 4.41 -0.77
CA VAL A 160 -8.80 3.19 0.01
C VAL A 160 -10.28 2.86 0.09
N ALA A 161 -10.58 1.59 0.38
CA ALA A 161 -11.89 1.15 0.79
C ALA A 161 -11.84 0.60 2.22
N ILE A 162 -12.89 0.87 2.99
CA ILE A 162 -13.01 0.41 4.38
C ILE A 162 -13.92 -0.81 4.40
N LYS A 163 -13.34 -1.97 4.70
CA LYS A 163 -14.01 -3.26 4.73
C LYS A 163 -14.37 -3.64 6.16
N THR A 164 -15.62 -4.03 6.37
CA THR A 164 -16.11 -4.62 7.64
C THR A 164 -15.62 -6.07 7.79
N ILE A 165 -15.57 -6.58 9.02
CA ILE A 165 -15.29 -8.01 9.26
C ILE A 165 -16.28 -8.92 8.52
N GLY A 166 -17.53 -8.47 8.36
CA GLY A 166 -18.56 -9.17 7.58
C GLY A 166 -18.31 -9.19 6.06
N GLY A 167 -17.21 -8.61 5.58
CA GLY A 167 -16.82 -8.61 4.16
C GLY A 167 -17.50 -7.57 3.29
N LYS A 168 -18.36 -6.71 3.87
CA LYS A 168 -18.98 -5.57 3.19
C LYS A 168 -18.11 -4.33 3.28
N TYR A 169 -18.31 -3.38 2.37
CA TYR A 169 -17.54 -2.14 2.31
C TYR A 169 -18.41 -0.94 2.71
N LEU A 170 -17.80 0.04 3.35
CA LEU A 170 -18.46 1.33 3.59
C LEU A 170 -18.69 2.04 2.25
N ARG A 171 -19.92 2.52 2.05
CA ARG A 171 -20.37 3.29 0.89
C ARG A 171 -20.80 4.66 1.37
N ALA A 172 -20.25 5.73 0.82
CA ALA A 172 -20.70 7.10 0.99
C ALA A 172 -21.45 7.56 -0.26
N TYR A 173 -22.75 7.81 -0.12
CA TYR A 173 -23.59 8.29 -1.21
C TYR A 173 -23.46 9.80 -1.35
N PRO A 174 -23.63 10.37 -2.56
CA PRO A 174 -23.72 11.84 -2.75
C PRO A 174 -24.87 12.50 -1.96
N SER A 175 -25.85 11.70 -1.52
CA SER A 175 -26.88 12.12 -0.57
C SER A 175 -26.39 12.22 0.89
N GLY A 176 -25.08 12.08 1.12
CA GLY A 176 -24.41 12.10 2.41
C GLY A 176 -24.80 10.95 3.33
N ALA A 177 -25.69 10.04 2.90
CA ALA A 177 -25.89 8.79 3.60
C ALA A 177 -24.60 7.96 3.53
N ILE A 178 -24.30 7.24 4.61
CA ILE A 178 -23.23 6.25 4.64
C ILE A 178 -23.81 4.90 5.06
N SER A 179 -23.36 3.82 4.44
CA SER A 179 -23.82 2.46 4.78
C SER A 179 -22.72 1.42 4.57
N ALA A 180 -22.73 0.33 5.31
CA ALA A 180 -21.80 -0.79 5.16
C ALA A 180 -22.38 -1.91 4.27
N THR A 181 -22.80 -1.57 3.06
CA THR A 181 -23.51 -2.49 2.16
C THR A 181 -22.73 -2.81 0.88
N GLY A 182 -21.56 -2.19 0.69
CA GLY A 182 -20.72 -2.34 -0.50
C GLY A 182 -20.25 -3.76 -0.72
N ILE A 183 -20.14 -4.16 -1.98
CA ILE A 183 -19.65 -5.46 -2.43
C ILE A 183 -18.76 -5.25 -3.66
N TRP A 184 -17.76 -6.11 -3.83
CA TRP A 184 -16.88 -6.06 -5.00
C TRP A 184 -17.66 -6.43 -6.29
N PRO A 185 -17.35 -5.81 -7.45
CA PRO A 185 -16.39 -4.74 -7.67
C PRO A 185 -16.85 -3.41 -7.07
N LEU A 186 -15.90 -2.66 -6.51
CA LEU A 186 -16.18 -1.38 -5.86
C LEU A 186 -16.33 -0.27 -6.90
N ASP A 187 -17.19 0.70 -6.59
CA ASP A 187 -17.36 1.92 -7.37
C ASP A 187 -16.96 3.16 -6.56
N ASP A 188 -17.16 4.34 -7.13
CA ASP A 188 -16.77 5.63 -6.55
C ASP A 188 -17.32 5.86 -5.13
N TRP A 189 -18.38 5.16 -4.71
CA TRP A 189 -18.98 5.36 -3.39
C TRP A 189 -18.24 4.62 -2.27
N GLU A 190 -17.41 3.62 -2.60
CA GLU A 190 -16.61 2.88 -1.61
C GLU A 190 -15.17 3.39 -1.50
N ARG A 191 -14.84 4.42 -2.29
CA ARG A 191 -13.50 4.98 -2.38
C ARG A 191 -13.38 6.22 -1.52
N TYR A 192 -12.33 6.22 -0.72
CA TYR A 192 -12.00 7.31 0.19
C TYR A 192 -10.54 7.73 0.00
N HIS A 193 -10.32 9.01 -0.18
CA HIS A 193 -9.01 9.60 -0.02
C HIS A 193 -8.79 9.88 1.48
N VAL A 194 -7.72 9.34 2.06
CA VAL A 194 -7.40 9.54 3.48
C VAL A 194 -6.50 10.77 3.64
N SER A 195 -6.85 11.65 4.58
CA SER A 195 -6.01 12.78 4.98
C SER A 195 -5.54 12.59 6.41
N HIS A 196 -4.24 12.74 6.65
CA HIS A 196 -3.61 12.46 7.93
C HIS A 196 -3.29 13.75 8.69
N HIS A 197 -3.59 13.76 10.00
CA HIS A 197 -3.42 14.92 10.87
C HIS A 197 -2.42 14.68 12.02
N GLY A 198 -1.79 13.50 12.05
CA GLY A 198 -0.87 13.06 13.10
C GLY A 198 -1.57 12.38 14.29
N ALA A 199 -0.79 11.71 15.14
CA ALA A 199 -1.27 10.99 16.33
C ALA A 199 -2.41 9.97 16.07
N GLY A 200 -2.41 9.34 14.89
CA GLY A 200 -3.44 8.37 14.48
C GLY A 200 -4.77 9.01 14.06
N VAL A 201 -4.84 10.33 13.92
CA VAL A 201 -6.05 11.05 13.49
C VAL A 201 -6.09 11.17 11.98
N VAL A 202 -7.24 10.82 11.39
CA VAL A 202 -7.49 10.86 9.94
C VAL A 202 -8.81 11.53 9.61
N SER A 203 -8.94 11.98 8.37
CA SER A 203 -10.20 12.32 7.71
C SER A 203 -10.38 11.48 6.45
N LEU A 204 -11.62 11.13 6.15
CA LEU A 204 -11.98 10.33 4.97
C LEU A 204 -12.76 11.20 4.00
N ARG A 205 -12.16 11.54 2.86
CA ARG A 205 -12.80 12.29 1.79
C ARG A 205 -13.38 11.33 0.77
N CYS A 206 -14.66 11.47 0.46
CA CYS A 206 -15.36 10.70 -0.55
C CYS A 206 -15.04 11.25 -1.96
N ASP A 207 -15.21 10.44 -3.01
CA ASP A 207 -14.95 10.86 -4.40
C ASP A 207 -15.79 12.07 -4.84
N HIS A 208 -17.01 12.20 -4.32
CA HIS A 208 -17.87 13.36 -4.56
C HIS A 208 -17.42 14.63 -3.80
N GLY A 209 -16.27 14.60 -3.13
CA GLY A 209 -15.57 15.75 -2.59
C GLY A 209 -15.83 16.05 -1.11
N GLU A 210 -16.88 15.47 -0.52
CA GLU A 210 -17.28 15.65 0.87
C GLU A 210 -16.52 14.74 1.83
N TYR A 211 -16.59 15.01 3.13
CA TYR A 211 -15.92 14.23 4.16
C TYR A 211 -16.90 13.43 5.01
N VAL A 212 -16.47 12.25 5.46
CA VAL A 212 -17.16 11.50 6.50
C VAL A 212 -17.09 12.31 7.80
N ALA A 213 -18.23 12.49 8.46
CA ALA A 213 -18.36 13.27 9.68
C ALA A 213 -19.28 12.58 10.68
N ALA A 214 -18.86 12.55 11.96
CA ALA A 214 -19.67 12.12 13.09
C ALA A 214 -20.28 13.34 13.80
N GLU A 215 -21.60 13.39 13.90
CA GLU A 215 -22.35 14.43 14.62
C GLU A 215 -22.33 14.20 16.14
N ASP A 216 -22.67 15.22 16.92
CA ASP A 216 -22.71 15.15 18.39
C ASP A 216 -23.63 14.04 18.92
N ASN A 217 -24.66 13.64 18.17
CA ASN A 217 -25.56 12.55 18.55
C ASN A 217 -25.07 11.15 18.13
N GLY A 218 -23.91 11.05 17.49
CA GLY A 218 -23.30 9.78 17.04
C GLY A 218 -23.73 9.36 15.63
N TRP A 219 -24.54 10.17 14.95
CA TRP A 219 -24.88 9.90 13.57
C TRP A 219 -23.68 10.19 12.66
N ILE A 220 -23.37 9.27 11.73
CA ILE A 220 -22.30 9.45 10.76
C ILE A 220 -22.91 9.70 9.38
N HIS A 221 -22.36 10.65 8.65
CA HIS A 221 -22.79 11.03 7.32
C HIS A 221 -21.58 11.55 6.50
N ALA A 222 -21.76 11.76 5.20
CA ALA A 222 -20.73 12.20 4.26
C ALA A 222 -21.04 13.61 3.70
N TYR A 223 -21.24 14.58 4.59
CA TYR A 223 -21.29 16.00 4.26
C TYR A 223 -20.32 16.73 5.17
N GLY A 224 -19.22 17.19 4.61
CA GLY A 224 -18.15 17.82 5.37
C GLY A 224 -18.57 19.19 5.91
N ARG A 225 -18.01 19.55 7.06
CA ARG A 225 -18.13 20.87 7.69
C ARG A 225 -16.78 21.53 7.96
N ALA A 226 -15.66 20.93 7.53
CA ALA A 226 -14.30 21.39 7.85
C ALA A 226 -14.12 21.58 9.36
N SER A 227 -14.45 20.55 10.15
CA SER A 227 -14.52 20.63 11.62
C SER A 227 -14.02 19.36 12.28
N ALA A 228 -13.87 19.39 13.61
CA ALA A 228 -13.49 18.21 14.38
C ALA A 228 -14.42 17.00 14.15
N SER A 229 -15.66 17.21 13.70
CA SER A 229 -16.59 16.15 13.31
C SER A 229 -16.02 15.21 12.24
N GLU A 230 -15.07 15.65 11.44
CA GLU A 230 -14.43 14.89 10.35
C GLU A 230 -13.15 14.16 10.79
N HIS A 231 -12.77 14.29 12.06
CA HIS A 231 -11.58 13.68 12.62
C HIS A 231 -11.94 12.37 13.31
N PHE A 232 -11.29 11.30 12.86
CA PHE A 232 -11.39 9.98 13.46
C PHE A 232 -10.02 9.53 13.94
N THR A 233 -9.93 9.14 15.20
CA THR A 233 -8.74 8.50 15.75
C THR A 233 -8.80 7.02 15.40
N VAL A 234 -7.83 6.55 14.63
CA VAL A 234 -7.72 5.13 14.30
C VAL A 234 -6.98 4.39 15.41
N VAL A 235 -7.61 3.35 15.94
CA VAL A 235 -7.06 2.50 17.00
C VAL A 235 -6.80 1.12 16.44
N HIS A 236 -5.53 0.73 16.45
CA HIS A 236 -5.05 -0.57 15.98
C HIS A 236 -5.37 -1.67 17.00
N LEU A 237 -5.81 -2.83 16.52
CA LEU A 237 -6.13 -3.98 17.37
C LEU A 237 -5.08 -5.09 17.19
N PRO A 238 -4.80 -5.90 18.23
CA PRO A 238 -3.80 -6.99 18.16
C PRO A 238 -4.12 -8.08 17.13
N ASP A 239 -5.37 -8.17 16.66
CA ASP A 239 -5.82 -9.16 15.67
C ASP A 239 -5.61 -8.70 14.21
N GLY A 240 -4.89 -7.59 14.00
CA GLY A 240 -4.59 -7.04 12.69
C GLY A 240 -5.70 -6.16 12.09
N ASN A 241 -6.84 -6.02 12.78
CA ASN A 241 -7.90 -5.10 12.36
C ASN A 241 -7.75 -3.73 13.05
N PHE A 242 -8.64 -2.81 12.69
CA PHE A 242 -8.70 -1.49 13.30
C PHE A 242 -10.09 -1.11 13.73
N THR A 243 -10.17 -0.17 14.67
CA THR A 243 -11.40 0.55 14.97
C THR A 243 -11.16 2.04 14.82
N MET A 244 -12.23 2.82 14.71
CA MET A 244 -12.16 4.27 14.63
C MET A 244 -12.95 4.86 15.78
N GLN A 245 -12.40 5.88 16.42
CA GLN A 245 -13.11 6.72 17.37
C GLN A 245 -13.39 8.07 16.73
N ASP A 246 -14.60 8.60 16.93
CA ASP A 246 -14.88 9.99 16.56
C ASP A 246 -14.23 10.99 17.53
N HIS A 247 -14.41 12.28 17.25
CA HIS A 247 -13.90 13.38 18.07
C HIS A 247 -14.43 13.45 19.51
N HIS A 248 -15.45 12.66 19.86
CA HIS A 248 -15.94 12.48 21.24
C HIS A 248 -15.39 11.19 21.89
N GLY A 249 -14.49 10.47 21.23
CA GLY A 249 -13.92 9.21 21.69
C GLY A 249 -14.89 8.02 21.56
N ARG A 250 -16.00 8.17 20.82
CA ARG A 250 -16.98 7.10 20.60
C ARG A 250 -16.54 6.23 19.45
N TYR A 251 -16.68 4.92 19.59
CA TYR A 251 -16.29 4.00 18.53
C TYR A 251 -17.31 4.00 17.40
N VAL A 252 -16.83 4.08 16.17
CA VAL A 252 -17.58 3.82 14.95
C VAL A 252 -17.99 2.34 14.95
N TRP A 253 -19.25 2.07 14.66
CA TRP A 253 -19.80 0.73 14.59
C TRP A 253 -20.89 0.61 13.54
N ILE A 254 -21.11 -0.61 13.10
CA ILE A 254 -22.02 -0.98 12.02
C ILE A 254 -23.18 -1.78 12.60
N ALA A 255 -24.39 -1.26 12.49
CA ALA A 255 -25.60 -1.99 12.85
C ALA A 255 -25.87 -3.12 11.83
N GLU A 256 -26.67 -4.12 12.22
CA GLU A 256 -26.97 -5.29 11.36
C GLU A 256 -27.59 -4.92 10.00
N ASN A 257 -28.33 -3.81 9.94
CA ASN A 257 -28.92 -3.29 8.71
C ASN A 257 -27.92 -2.49 7.83
N GLY A 258 -26.64 -2.41 8.22
CA GLY A 258 -25.59 -1.67 7.53
C GLY A 258 -25.53 -0.18 7.87
N THR A 259 -26.33 0.33 8.81
CA THR A 259 -26.20 1.72 9.29
C THR A 259 -24.87 1.93 10.00
N VAL A 260 -24.17 3.01 9.66
CA VAL A 260 -22.92 3.43 10.31
C VAL A 260 -23.23 4.52 11.33
N SER A 261 -22.76 4.35 12.56
CA SER A 261 -22.88 5.36 13.62
C SER A 261 -21.72 5.25 14.60
N SER A 262 -21.57 6.20 15.51
CA SER A 262 -20.65 6.11 16.64
C SER A 262 -21.42 6.10 17.95
N ALA A 263 -20.94 5.29 18.90
CA ALA A 263 -21.51 5.21 20.23
C ALA A 263 -20.40 5.09 21.28
N ALA A 264 -20.66 5.60 22.48
CA ALA A 264 -19.78 5.33 23.61
C ALA A 264 -19.75 3.81 23.80
N ALA A 265 -18.58 3.19 23.61
CA ALA A 265 -18.48 1.74 23.69
C ALA A 265 -17.73 1.31 24.95
N GLY A 266 -18.12 0.14 25.46
CA GLY A 266 -17.19 -0.76 26.14
C GLY A 266 -16.14 -1.30 25.15
N THR A 267 -15.59 -2.49 25.43
CA THR A 267 -14.54 -3.09 24.58
C THR A 267 -14.98 -3.22 23.12
N PRO A 268 -14.15 -2.85 22.12
CA PRO A 268 -14.45 -3.03 20.70
C PRO A 268 -14.83 -4.48 20.35
N HIS A 269 -15.95 -4.66 19.65
CA HIS A 269 -16.41 -5.94 19.11
C HIS A 269 -16.40 -5.91 17.57
N ASP A 270 -16.65 -7.04 16.90
CA ASP A 270 -16.47 -7.18 15.45
C ASP A 270 -17.22 -6.13 14.60
N ALA A 271 -18.38 -5.65 15.03
CA ALA A 271 -19.11 -4.57 14.35
C ALA A 271 -18.43 -3.19 14.40
N SER A 272 -17.36 -3.03 15.18
CA SER A 272 -16.52 -1.84 15.26
C SER A 272 -15.13 -2.08 14.68
N LYS A 273 -14.89 -3.25 14.08
CA LYS A 273 -13.62 -3.62 13.48
C LYS A 273 -13.67 -3.51 11.97
N PHE A 274 -12.58 -3.05 11.40
CA PHE A 274 -12.43 -2.76 9.99
C PHE A 274 -11.06 -3.19 9.47
N GLN A 275 -10.99 -3.35 8.15
CA GLN A 275 -9.79 -3.60 7.38
C GLN A 275 -9.69 -2.55 6.28
N VAL A 276 -8.47 -2.13 5.95
CA VAL A 276 -8.24 -1.24 4.82
C VAL A 276 -7.93 -2.09 3.59
N VAL A 277 -8.49 -1.69 2.44
CA VAL A 277 -8.19 -2.30 1.15
C VAL A 277 -7.74 -1.17 0.23
N MET A 278 -6.52 -1.27 -0.30
CA MET A 278 -6.01 -0.31 -1.28
C MET A 278 -6.77 -0.49 -2.60
N VAL A 279 -7.20 0.60 -3.22
CA VAL A 279 -7.94 0.57 -4.48
C VAL A 279 -7.44 1.64 -5.45
N PRO A 280 -7.52 1.41 -6.77
CA PRO A 280 -7.16 2.39 -7.78
C PRO A 280 -7.98 3.70 -7.68
#